data_AF-A0A7Y0SM70-F1
#
_entry.id   AF-A0A7Y0SM70-F1
#
_cell.length_a   1.000
_cell.length_b   1.000
_cell.length_c   1.000
_cell.angle_alpha   90.00
_cell.angle_beta   90.00
_cell.angle_gamma   90.00
#
_symmetry.space_group_name_H-M   'P 1'
#
loop_
_entity.id
_entity.type
_entity.pdbx_description
1 polymer ?
#
loop_
_entity_poly.entity_id
_entity_poly.type
_entity_poly.pdbx_seq_one_letter_code
_entity_poly.pdbx_strand_id
1 'polypeptide(L)'
;SELTLTYVSRWSWDFRTFIADAQIKAYKNNEKVGQVEFKAPNSANPDKWGKDNKRIISMMDLLFGKQTVSEAQSKIKLGEM
;
A
#
# COMPACT_ATOMS: atom_id res chain seq x y z
N SER A 1 -22.14 -4.13 12.34
CA SER A 1 -21.21 -3.17 12.95
C SER A 1 -20.43 -2.48 11.85
N GLU A 2 -20.16 -1.19 12.02
CA GLU A 2 -19.43 -0.38 11.06
C GLU A 2 -17.93 -0.73 11.06
N LEU A 3 -17.32 -0.69 9.86
CA LEU A 3 -15.88 -0.84 9.67
C LEU A 3 -15.34 0.48 9.13
N THR A 4 -14.49 1.15 9.91
CA THR A 4 -13.86 2.41 9.56
C THR A 4 -12.46 2.17 9.05
N LEU A 5 -12.10 2.80 7.92
CA LEU A 5 -10.77 2.73 7.34
C LEU A 5 -10.11 4.10 7.38
N THR A 6 -8.88 4.17 7.87
CA THR A 6 -8.05 5.37 7.81
C THR A 6 -6.90 5.11 6.85
N TYR A 7 -6.81 5.93 5.79
CA TYR A 7 -5.70 5.93 4.86
C TYR A 7 -4.84 7.18 5.05
N VAL A 8 -3.54 6.98 5.25
CA VAL A 8 -2.55 8.06 5.33
C VAL A 8 -1.43 7.75 4.34
N SER A 9 -1.06 8.73 3.51
CA SER A 9 0.07 8.60 2.58
C SER A 9 0.99 9.82 2.66
N ARG A 10 2.29 9.56 2.61
CA ARG A 10 3.32 10.58 2.52
C ARG A 10 3.90 10.59 1.12
N TRP A 11 3.82 11.76 0.49
CA TRP A 11 4.28 12.00 -0.86
C TRP A 11 5.66 12.65 -0.83
N SER A 12 6.54 12.26 -1.74
CA SER A 12 7.89 12.80 -1.89
C SER A 12 8.17 13.08 -3.36
N TRP A 13 9.09 14.02 -3.64
CA TRP A 13 9.20 14.63 -4.98
C TRP A 13 10.61 14.70 -5.56
N ASP A 14 11.60 14.01 -5.00
CA ASP A 14 13.03 14.26 -5.27
C ASP A 14 13.48 14.16 -6.74
N PHE A 15 12.70 13.56 -7.65
CA PHE A 15 12.93 13.59 -9.11
C PHE A 15 11.64 13.46 -9.96
N ARG A 16 10.60 12.79 -9.43
CA ARG A 16 9.17 12.96 -9.76
C ARG A 16 8.37 12.56 -8.52
N THR A 17 7.09 12.91 -8.48
CA THR A 17 6.20 12.62 -7.35
C THR A 17 5.97 11.12 -7.18
N PHE A 18 6.13 10.60 -5.96
CA PHE A 18 5.83 9.22 -5.59
C PHE A 18 5.33 9.11 -4.14
N ILE A 19 4.55 8.07 -3.84
CA ILE A 19 4.22 7.69 -2.45
C ILE A 19 5.47 7.09 -1.80
N ALA A 20 6.04 7.79 -0.82
CA ALA A 20 7.21 7.34 -0.07
C ALA A 20 6.84 6.30 1.00
N ASP A 21 5.72 6.51 1.67
CA ASP A 21 5.10 5.53 2.55
C ASP A 21 3.60 5.75 2.61
N ALA A 22 2.87 4.67 2.91
CA ALA A 22 1.44 4.71 3.12
C ALA A 22 1.03 3.71 4.19
N GLN A 23 -0.06 4.00 4.88
CA GLN A 23 -0.64 3.16 5.90
C GLN A 23 -2.16 3.12 5.76
N ILE A 24 -2.74 1.92 5.85
CA ILE A 24 -4.17 1.71 6.01
C ILE A 24 -4.40 1.04 7.36
N LYS A 25 -5.31 1.59 8.17
CA LYS A 25 -5.78 0.99 9.43
C LYS A 25 -7.28 0.72 9.34
N ALA A 26 -7.70 -0.45 9.81
CA ALA A 26 -9.09 -0.83 9.92
C ALA A 26 -9.53 -0.87 11.39
N TYR A 27 -10.69 -0.29 11.66
CA TYR A 27 -11.29 -0.22 12.99
C TYR A 27 -12.73 -0.75 12.95
N LYS A 28 -13.09 -1.57 13.94
CA LYS A 28 -14.45 -2.07 14.13
C LYS A 28 -14.84 -1.78 15.57
N ASN A 29 -15.95 -1.07 15.79
CA ASN A 29 -16.35 -0.63 17.13
C ASN A 29 -15.21 0.12 17.89
N ASN A 30 -14.47 0.98 17.17
CA ASN A 30 -13.28 1.71 17.65
C ASN A 30 -12.05 0.85 18.01
N GLU A 31 -12.11 -0.48 17.85
CA GLU A 31 -10.97 -1.38 18.04
C GLU A 31 -10.24 -1.62 16.72
N LYS A 32 -8.90 -1.57 16.71
CA LYS A 32 -8.09 -1.82 15.51
C LYS A 32 -8.13 -3.31 15.17
N VAL A 33 -8.70 -3.64 14.02
CA VAL A 33 -8.85 -5.02 13.53
C VAL A 33 -7.90 -5.37 12.39
N GLY A 34 -7.20 -4.41 11.82
CA GLY A 34 -6.25 -4.65 10.74
C GLY A 34 -5.37 -3.45 10.43
N GLN A 35 -4.21 -3.71 9.83
CA GLN A 35 -3.24 -2.69 9.44
C GLN A 35 -2.38 -3.21 8.30
N VAL A 36 -2.16 -2.36 7.30
CA VAL A 36 -1.21 -2.62 6.21
C VAL A 36 -0.35 -1.38 6.01
N GLU A 37 0.95 -1.61 5.79
CA GLU A 37 1.94 -0.56 5.57
C GLU A 37 2.69 -0.80 4.26
N PHE A 38 3.00 0.30 3.60
CA PHE A 38 3.86 0.34 2.44
C PHE A 38 5.01 1.32 2.71
N LYS A 39 6.23 0.92 2.35
CA LYS A 39 7.39 1.80 2.30
C LYS A 39 8.10 1.60 0.96
N ALA A 40 8.36 2.69 0.26
CA ALA A 40 9.11 2.64 -0.99
C ALA A 40 10.56 2.19 -0.72
N PRO A 41 11.14 1.33 -1.57
CA PRO A 41 12.53 0.95 -1.46
C PRO A 41 13.45 2.18 -1.64
N ASN A 42 14.54 2.23 -0.86
CA ASN A 42 15.59 3.27 -0.98
C ASN A 42 16.52 3.06 -2.19
N SER A 43 16.34 2.00 -2.98
CA SER A 43 17.15 1.72 -4.16
C SER A 43 16.62 2.46 -5.41
N ALA A 44 17.51 2.75 -6.36
CA ALA A 44 17.21 3.33 -7.67
C ALA A 44 16.48 2.33 -8.60
N ASN A 45 15.51 1.59 -8.07
CA ASN A 45 14.76 0.59 -8.81
C ASN A 45 13.61 1.28 -9.60
N PRO A 46 13.48 1.08 -10.91
CA PRO A 46 12.38 1.63 -11.73
C PRO A 46 10.98 1.25 -11.23
N ASP A 47 10.85 0.17 -10.44
CA ASP A 47 9.59 -0.25 -9.79
C ASP A 47 9.04 0.76 -8.76
N LYS A 48 9.82 1.79 -8.42
CA LYS A 48 9.35 2.91 -7.59
C LYS A 48 8.18 3.67 -8.24
N TRP A 49 8.04 3.58 -9.57
CA TRP A 49 7.08 4.30 -10.41
C TRP A 49 5.79 3.55 -10.74
N GLY A 50 5.38 2.56 -9.93
CA GLY A 50 4.07 1.91 -10.08
C GLY A 50 2.90 2.89 -9.91
N LYS A 51 1.76 2.64 -10.57
CA LYS A 51 0.61 3.56 -10.51
C LYS A 51 0.03 3.61 -9.10
N ASP A 52 0.06 4.78 -8.45
CA ASP A 52 -0.31 4.98 -7.04
C ASP A 52 -1.69 4.40 -6.65
N ASN A 53 -2.65 4.45 -7.58
CA ASN A 53 -3.99 3.87 -7.39
C ASN A 53 -3.96 2.34 -7.21
N LYS A 54 -3.14 1.63 -7.97
CA LYS A 54 -2.98 0.18 -7.84
C LYS A 54 -2.33 -0.20 -6.51
N ARG A 55 -1.46 0.66 -5.98
CA ARG A 55 -0.83 0.45 -4.67
C ARG A 55 -1.85 0.49 -3.54
N ILE A 56 -2.78 1.45 -3.56
CA ILE A 56 -3.88 1.50 -2.57
C ILE A 56 -4.77 0.25 -2.69
N ILE A 57 -5.11 -0.16 -3.92
CA ILE A 57 -5.90 -1.38 -4.17
C ILE A 57 -5.19 -2.61 -3.60
N SER A 58 -3.89 -2.78 -3.86
CA SER A 58 -3.12 -3.90 -3.30
C SER A 58 -3.05 -3.85 -1.78
N MET A 59 -2.89 -2.68 -1.16
CA MET A 59 -2.93 -2.56 0.30
C MET A 59 -4.29 -2.97 0.88
N MET A 60 -5.38 -2.66 0.17
CA MET A 60 -6.73 -3.07 0.54
C MET A 60 -6.93 -4.58 0.35
N ASP A 61 -6.47 -5.15 -0.77
CA ASP A 61 -6.55 -6.59 -1.00
C ASP A 61 -5.78 -7.39 0.07
N LEU A 62 -4.62 -6.89 0.51
CA LEU A 62 -3.88 -7.45 1.64
C LEU A 62 -4.68 -7.34 2.95
N LEU A 63 -5.26 -6.17 3.24
CA LEU A 63 -6.01 -5.92 4.47
C LEU A 63 -7.23 -6.84 4.60
N PHE A 64 -7.88 -7.15 3.48
CA PHE A 64 -9.04 -8.03 3.43
C PHE A 64 -8.71 -9.49 3.07
N GLY A 65 -7.41 -9.85 3.00
CA GLY A 65 -6.97 -11.22 2.73
C GLY A 65 -7.31 -11.74 1.33
N LYS A 66 -7.61 -10.85 0.37
CA LYS A 66 -7.85 -11.18 -1.04
C LYS A 66 -6.57 -11.50 -1.80
N GLN A 67 -5.43 -11.05 -1.27
CA GLN A 67 -4.11 -11.32 -1.80
C GLN A 67 -3.14 -11.49 -0.63
N THR A 68 -2.11 -12.32 -0.81
CA THR A 68 -1.01 -12.49 0.15
C THR A 68 0.12 -11.50 -0.11
N VAL A 69 0.95 -11.24 0.90
CA VAL A 69 2.15 -10.37 0.76
C VAL A 69 3.09 -10.90 -0.32
N SER A 70 3.25 -12.22 -0.43
CA SER A 70 4.10 -12.86 -1.44
C SER A 70 3.60 -12.61 -2.85
N GLU A 71 2.29 -12.74 -3.09
CA GLU A 71 1.70 -12.46 -4.40
C GLU A 71 1.81 -10.98 -4.75
N ALA A 72 1.66 -10.08 -3.78
CA ALA A 72 1.82 -8.64 -4.00
C ALA A 72 3.26 -8.30 -4.41
N GLN A 73 4.25 -8.89 -3.73
CA GLN A 73 5.66 -8.71 -4.08
C GLN A 73 6.00 -9.27 -5.47
N SER A 74 5.42 -10.41 -5.87
CA SER A 74 5.60 -10.97 -7.21
C SER A 74 5.05 -10.07 -8.31
N LYS A 75 3.86 -9.47 -8.11
CA LYS A 75 3.28 -8.52 -9.08
C LYS A 75 4.07 -7.22 -9.21
N ILE A 76 4.70 -6.75 -8.12
CA ILE A 76 5.63 -5.60 -8.17
C ILE A 76 6.84 -5.95 -9.04
N LYS A 77 7.45 -7.14 -8.83
CA LYS A 77 8.62 -7.59 -9.61
C LYS A 77 8.33 -7.77 -11.11
N LEU A 78 7.08 -8.04 -11.47
CA LEU A 78 6.63 -8.21 -12.86
C LEU A 78 6.23 -6.90 -13.53
N GLY A 79 6.26 -5.76 -12.82
CA GLY A 79 5.81 -4.46 -13.36
C GLY A 79 4.31 -4.37 -13.60
N GLU A 80 3.52 -5.29 -13.03
CA GLU A 80 2.06 -5.33 -13.20
C GLU A 80 1.33 -4.34 -12.29
N MET A 81 2.07 -3.72 -11.35
CA MET A 81 1.63 -2.57 -10.56
C MET A 81 2.13 -1.26 -11.16
#